data_AF-A0A2G1ZY07-F1
#
_entry.id   AF-A0A2G1ZY07-F1
#
_cell.length_a   1.000
_cell.length_b   1.000
_cell.length_c   1.000
_cell.angle_alpha   90.00
_cell.angle_beta   90.00
_cell.angle_gamma   90.00
#
_symmetry.space_group_name_H-M   'P 1'
#
loop_
_entity.id
_entity.type
_entity.pdbx_description
1 polymer ?
#
loop_
_entity_poly.entity_id
_entity_poly.type
_entity_poly.pdbx_seq_one_letter_code
_entity_poly.pdbx_strand_id
1 'polypeptide(L)'
;MMMNVGDIAAAQSEKQKKDAGSFAAMVWIVSGVYIVWAYDEVQLLSMASAIFFIIGMFVAALLFGGLVFMLQRLLAKLLSAFVRPDRPVLVALTGLLAIILLLVETIAIYFAAKWTFLSLLN
;
A
#
# COMPACT_ATOMS: atom_id res chain seq x y z
N MET A 1 20.11 -20.80 20.19
CA MET A 1 20.25 -20.72 18.73
C MET A 1 20.25 -19.25 18.35
N MET A 2 21.43 -18.66 18.12
CA MET A 2 21.54 -17.24 17.77
C MET A 2 21.16 -17.08 16.29
N MET A 3 20.15 -16.28 16.02
CA MET A 3 19.69 -15.95 14.67
C MET A 3 20.78 -15.10 13.97
N ASN A 4 21.16 -15.45 12.75
CA ASN A 4 22.19 -14.71 12.02
C ASN A 4 21.61 -13.37 11.53
N VAL A 5 22.45 -12.34 11.38
CA VAL A 5 22.04 -10.99 10.91
C VAL A 5 21.36 -11.07 9.54
N GLY A 6 21.76 -12.02 8.69
CA GLY A 6 21.11 -12.30 7.41
C GLY A 6 19.66 -12.77 7.54
N ASP A 7 19.37 -13.63 8.53
CA ASP A 7 18.03 -14.16 8.78
C ASP A 7 17.10 -13.06 9.32
N ILE A 8 17.64 -12.16 10.14
CA ILE A 8 16.90 -11.01 10.69
C ILE A 8 16.51 -10.04 9.56
N ALA A 9 17.43 -9.73 8.65
CA ALA A 9 17.17 -8.85 7.51
C ALA A 9 16.14 -9.46 6.53
N ALA A 10 16.21 -10.77 6.29
CA ALA A 10 15.25 -11.47 5.45
C ALA A 10 13.83 -11.45 6.06
N ALA A 11 13.71 -11.77 7.35
CA ALA A 11 12.44 -11.75 8.07
C ALA A 11 11.81 -10.34 8.12
N GLN A 12 12.63 -9.29 8.32
CA GLN A 12 12.14 -7.91 8.27
C GLN A 12 11.64 -7.52 6.87
N SER A 13 12.35 -7.92 5.80
CA SER A 13 11.93 -7.66 4.43
C SER A 13 10.61 -8.36 4.08
N GLU A 14 10.42 -9.59 4.53
CA GLU A 14 9.18 -10.33 4.29
C GLU A 14 8.01 -9.69 5.04
N LYS A 15 8.23 -9.29 6.29
CA LYS A 15 7.23 -8.57 7.08
C LYS A 15 6.82 -7.26 6.41
N GLN A 16 7.78 -6.45 5.95
CA GLN A 16 7.48 -5.19 5.26
C GLN A 16 6.65 -5.40 3.98
N LYS A 17 6.98 -6.44 3.20
CA LYS A 17 6.21 -6.78 2.00
C LYS A 17 4.77 -7.17 2.35
N LYS A 18 4.59 -7.98 3.39
CA LYS A 18 3.27 -8.40 3.88
C LYS A 18 2.46 -7.20 4.37
N ASP A 19 3.07 -6.35 5.20
CA ASP A 19 2.43 -5.17 5.78
C ASP A 19 1.98 -4.19 4.67
N ALA A 20 2.82 -3.96 3.65
CA ALA A 20 2.46 -3.11 2.50
C ALA A 20 1.27 -3.69 1.69
N GLY A 21 1.28 -4.99 1.41
CA GLY A 21 0.17 -5.65 0.71
C GLY A 21 -1.14 -5.61 1.52
N SER A 22 -1.05 -5.87 2.83
CA SER A 22 -2.20 -5.80 3.74
C SER A 22 -2.75 -4.38 3.88
N PHE A 23 -1.88 -3.36 3.93
CA PHE A 23 -2.29 -1.96 3.95
C PHE A 23 -3.04 -1.59 2.67
N ALA A 24 -2.50 -1.91 1.50
CA ALA A 24 -3.14 -1.62 0.23
C ALA A 24 -4.52 -2.30 0.08
N ALA A 25 -4.62 -3.57 0.51
CA ALA A 25 -5.89 -4.28 0.59
C ALA A 25 -6.90 -3.59 1.51
N MET A 26 -6.47 -3.15 2.69
CA MET A 26 -7.32 -2.46 3.65
C MET A 26 -7.81 -1.11 3.11
N VAL A 27 -6.92 -0.32 2.51
CA VAL A 27 -7.29 0.97 1.87
C VAL A 27 -8.29 0.74 0.74
N TRP A 28 -8.12 -0.32 -0.06
CA TRP A 28 -9.06 -0.67 -1.12
C TRP A 28 -10.46 -0.95 -0.56
N ILE A 29 -10.56 -1.79 0.48
CA ILE A 29 -11.84 -2.13 1.12
C ILE A 29 -12.49 -0.88 1.71
N VAL A 30 -11.75 -0.09 2.49
CA VAL A 30 -12.28 1.14 3.11
C VAL A 30 -12.76 2.13 2.05
N SER A 31 -12.00 2.28 0.95
CA SER A 31 -12.39 3.12 -0.19
C SER A 31 -13.67 2.60 -0.84
N GLY A 32 -13.79 1.29 -1.05
CA GLY A 32 -14.99 0.66 -1.59
C GLY A 32 -16.22 0.89 -0.72
N VAL A 33 -16.11 0.69 0.59
CA VAL A 33 -17.20 0.95 1.54
C VAL A 33 -17.60 2.43 1.51
N TYR A 34 -16.63 3.34 1.49
CA TYR A 34 -16.89 4.78 1.40
C TYR A 34 -17.61 5.16 0.09
N ILE A 35 -17.20 4.59 -1.04
CA ILE A 35 -17.84 4.82 -2.34
C ILE A 35 -19.29 4.35 -2.28
N VAL A 36 -19.55 3.13 -1.81
CA VAL A 36 -20.93 2.61 -1.75
C VAL A 36 -21.79 3.44 -0.81
N TRP A 37 -21.23 3.93 0.30
CA TRP A 37 -21.94 4.84 1.20
C TRP A 37 -22.20 6.22 0.57
N ALA A 38 -21.29 6.73 -0.26
CA ALA A 38 -21.42 8.03 -0.90
C ALA A 38 -22.34 8.04 -2.13
N TYR A 39 -22.61 6.87 -2.73
CA TYR A 39 -23.45 6.73 -3.91
C TYR A 39 -24.64 5.81 -3.60
N ASP A 40 -25.80 6.40 -3.25
CA ASP A 40 -27.02 5.69 -2.83
C ASP A 40 -27.59 4.70 -3.87
N GLU A 41 -27.18 4.82 -5.14
CA GLU A 41 -27.64 3.95 -6.23
C GLU A 41 -26.99 2.55 -6.20
N VAL A 42 -26.07 2.32 -5.27
CA VAL A 42 -25.16 1.18 -5.29
C VAL A 42 -25.55 0.13 -4.26
N GLN A 43 -25.90 -1.07 -4.74
CA GLN A 43 -26.19 -2.21 -3.86
C GLN A 43 -24.89 -2.92 -3.42
N LEU A 44 -24.61 -2.91 -2.12
CA LEU A 44 -23.48 -3.66 -1.51
C LEU A 44 -23.53 -5.17 -1.82
N LEU A 45 -24.73 -5.73 -1.97
CA LEU A 45 -24.95 -7.16 -2.16
C LEU A 45 -25.04 -7.58 -3.64
N SER A 46 -24.64 -6.72 -4.57
CA SER A 46 -24.57 -7.07 -5.98
C SER A 46 -23.36 -7.99 -6.27
N MET A 47 -23.47 -8.82 -7.30
CA MET A 47 -22.34 -9.65 -7.74
C MET A 47 -21.15 -8.81 -8.21
N ALA A 48 -21.42 -7.62 -8.76
CA ALA A 48 -20.38 -6.65 -9.13
C ALA A 48 -19.60 -6.15 -7.90
N SER A 49 -20.31 -5.83 -6.81
CA SER A 49 -19.69 -5.43 -5.53
C SER A 49 -18.84 -6.56 -4.94
N ALA A 50 -19.33 -7.81 -4.98
CA ALA A 50 -18.56 -8.97 -4.52
C ALA A 50 -17.24 -9.15 -5.31
N ILE A 51 -17.32 -9.04 -6.64
CA ILE A 51 -16.14 -9.09 -7.52
C ILE A 51 -15.18 -7.94 -7.21
N PHE A 52 -15.70 -6.72 -7.04
CA PHE A 52 -14.91 -5.54 -6.71
C PHE A 52 -14.13 -5.69 -5.40
N PHE A 53 -14.78 -6.16 -4.33
CA PHE A 53 -14.13 -6.32 -3.03
C PHE A 53 -13.12 -7.48 -3.03
N ILE A 54 -13.48 -8.63 -3.60
CA ILE A 54 -12.63 -9.81 -3.55
C ILE A 54 -11.46 -9.65 -4.53
N ILE A 55 -11.74 -9.49 -5.83
CA ILE A 55 -10.69 -9.43 -6.86
C ILE A 55 -9.89 -8.14 -6.70
N GLY A 56 -10.57 -7.02 -6.48
CA GLY A 56 -9.90 -5.73 -6.30
C GLY A 56 -8.95 -5.70 -5.12
N MET A 57 -9.26 -6.37 -4.01
CA MET A 57 -8.34 -6.49 -2.86
C MET A 57 -7.03 -7.19 -3.24
N PHE A 58 -7.10 -8.32 -3.97
CA PHE A 58 -5.89 -9.03 -4.39
C PHE A 58 -5.08 -8.22 -5.41
N VAL A 59 -5.76 -7.61 -6.39
CA VAL A 59 -5.12 -6.75 -7.39
C VAL A 59 -4.46 -5.55 -6.70
N ALA A 60 -5.12 -4.93 -5.72
CA ALA A 60 -4.58 -3.79 -5.01
C ALA A 60 -3.36 -4.15 -4.16
N ALA A 61 -3.43 -5.27 -3.41
CA ALA A 61 -2.30 -5.77 -2.63
C ALA A 61 -1.09 -6.09 -3.51
N LEU A 62 -1.31 -6.63 -4.70
CA LEU A 62 -0.25 -7.03 -5.61
C LEU A 62 0.37 -5.84 -6.34
N LEU A 63 -0.45 -4.93 -6.88
CA LEU A 63 0.01 -3.78 -7.64
C LEU A 63 0.52 -2.66 -6.73
N PHE A 64 -0.32 -2.15 -5.82
CA PHE A 64 0.06 -1.00 -4.99
C PHE A 64 1.02 -1.42 -3.88
N GLY A 65 0.71 -2.49 -3.14
CA GLY A 65 1.60 -3.00 -2.10
C GLY A 65 2.96 -3.43 -2.65
N GLY A 66 2.99 -4.05 -3.84
CA GLY A 66 4.22 -4.39 -4.54
C GLY A 66 5.04 -3.17 -4.97
N LEU A 67 4.39 -2.18 -5.58
CA LEU A 67 5.03 -0.93 -6.02
C LEU A 67 5.60 -0.15 -4.84
N VAL A 68 4.84 0.02 -3.76
CA VAL A 68 5.30 0.76 -2.58
C VAL A 68 6.41 0.04 -1.86
N PHE A 69 6.35 -1.28 -1.72
CA PHE A 69 7.47 -2.05 -1.19
C PHE A 69 8.75 -1.84 -2.03
N MET A 70 8.65 -1.87 -3.36
CA MET A 70 9.79 -1.60 -4.24
C MET A 70 10.33 -0.17 -4.07
N LEU A 71 9.45 0.83 -4.01
CA LEU A 71 9.84 2.24 -3.84
C LEU A 71 10.49 2.48 -2.48
N GLN A 72 9.91 1.96 -1.40
CA GLN A 72 10.50 2.04 -0.06
C GLN A 72 11.89 1.39 -0.01
N ARG A 73 12.04 0.21 -0.65
CA ARG A 73 13.33 -0.48 -0.72
C ARG A 73 14.36 0.28 -1.56
N LEU A 74 13.95 0.88 -2.67
CA LEU A 74 14.82 1.70 -3.51
C LEU A 74 15.28 2.94 -2.77
N LEU A 75 14.36 3.64 -2.09
CA LEU A 75 14.66 4.77 -1.23
C LEU A 75 15.64 4.36 -0.13
N ALA A 76 15.35 3.28 0.61
CA ALA A 76 16.24 2.79 1.67
C ALA A 76 17.66 2.50 1.16
N LYS A 77 17.79 1.88 -0.02
CA LYS A 77 19.10 1.62 -0.65
C LYS A 77 19.82 2.92 -1.02
N LEU A 78 19.15 3.83 -1.72
CA LEU A 78 19.73 5.12 -2.09
C LEU A 78 20.18 5.89 -0.84
N LEU A 79 19.33 5.94 0.18
CA LEU A 79 19.63 6.62 1.42
C LEU A 79 20.79 5.95 2.16
N SER A 80 20.87 4.61 2.21
CA SER A 80 22.02 3.93 2.81
C SER A 80 23.35 4.21 2.08
N ALA A 81 23.30 4.52 0.77
CA ALA A 81 24.48 4.89 -0.01
C ALA A 81 24.91 6.35 0.21
N PHE A 82 23.97 7.25 0.53
CA PHE A 82 24.23 8.69 0.65
C PHE A 82 24.26 9.22 2.10
N VAL A 83 23.62 8.54 3.04
CA VAL A 83 23.45 8.98 4.43
C VAL A 83 24.50 8.33 5.32
N ARG A 84 25.49 9.12 5.76
CA ARG A 84 26.28 8.76 6.93
C ARG A 84 25.39 8.89 8.18
N PRO A 85 25.42 7.93 9.13
CA PRO A 85 24.52 7.87 10.29
C PRO A 85 24.56 9.11 11.19
N ASP A 86 25.55 9.98 11.02
CA ASP A 86 25.83 11.13 11.88
C ASP A 86 24.94 12.36 11.61
N ARG A 87 23.94 12.26 10.71
CA ARG A 87 23.10 13.39 10.30
C ARG A 87 21.61 13.15 10.61
N PRO A 88 21.11 13.58 11.79
CA PRO A 88 19.72 13.38 12.20
C PRO A 88 18.70 14.05 11.26
N VAL A 89 19.09 15.13 10.57
CA VAL A 89 18.26 15.81 9.57
C VAL A 89 17.92 14.90 8.39
N LEU A 90 18.86 14.06 7.95
CA LEU A 90 18.61 13.13 6.86
C LEU A 90 17.61 12.04 7.30
N VAL A 91 17.74 11.52 8.51
CA VAL A 91 16.78 10.56 9.08
C VAL A 91 15.37 11.17 9.12
N ALA A 92 15.22 12.41 9.58
CA ALA A 92 13.93 13.10 9.59
C ALA A 92 13.32 13.28 8.18
N LEU A 93 14.12 13.69 7.19
CA LEU A 93 13.68 13.82 5.80
C LEU A 93 13.19 12.49 5.22
N THR A 94 13.86 11.39 5.55
CA THR A 94 13.46 10.06 5.06
C THR A 94 12.14 9.57 5.66
N GLY A 95 11.92 9.84 6.95
CA GLY A 95 10.63 9.58 7.59
C GLY A 95 9.50 10.39 6.95
N LEU A 96 9.75 11.67 6.67
CA LEU A 96 8.78 12.55 6.01
C LEU A 96 8.44 12.05 4.60
N LEU A 97 9.44 11.62 3.84
CA LEU A 97 9.27 11.10 2.49
C LEU A 97 8.47 9.78 2.49
N ALA A 98 8.66 8.93 3.50
CA ALA A 98 7.87 7.72 3.68
C ALA A 98 6.39 8.01 3.97
N ILE A 99 6.10 9.03 4.80
CA ILE A 99 4.73 9.46 5.08
C ILE A 99 4.06 10.00 3.82
N ILE A 100 4.76 10.85 3.05
CA ILE A 100 4.25 11.37 1.78
C ILE A 100 3.95 10.23 0.81
N LEU A 101 4.84 9.24 0.72
CA LEU A 101 4.63 8.07 -0.14
C LEU A 101 3.36 7.29 0.25
N LEU A 102 3.12 7.11 1.55
CA LEU A 102 1.92 6.44 2.06
C LEU A 102 0.63 7.22 1.74
N LEU A 103 0.66 8.56 1.85
CA LEU A 103 -0.47 9.41 1.48
C LEU A 103 -0.76 9.33 -0.03
N VAL A 104 0.28 9.41 -0.86
CA VAL A 104 0.16 9.28 -2.32
C VAL A 104 -0.39 7.91 -2.71
N GLU A 105 0.09 6.84 -2.08
CA GLU A 105 -0.44 5.49 -2.27
C GLU A 105 -1.92 5.41 -1.92
N THR A 106 -2.31 5.96 -0.76
CA THR A 106 -3.71 5.95 -0.31
C THR A 106 -4.63 6.66 -1.32
N ILE A 107 -4.21 7.83 -1.80
CA ILE A 107 -4.94 8.59 -2.81
C ILE A 107 -5.03 7.81 -4.12
N ALA A 108 -3.93 7.21 -4.57
CA ALA A 108 -3.89 6.42 -5.80
C ALA A 108 -4.83 5.20 -5.72
N ILE A 109 -4.84 4.48 -4.60
CA ILE A 109 -5.74 3.35 -4.35
C ILE A 109 -7.19 3.81 -4.38
N TYR A 110 -7.51 4.95 -3.74
CA TYR A 110 -8.86 5.49 -3.75
C TYR A 110 -9.34 5.82 -5.17
N PHE A 111 -8.52 6.48 -5.99
CA PHE A 111 -8.87 6.80 -7.38
C PHE A 111 -9.03 5.54 -8.23
N ALA A 112 -8.17 4.55 -8.05
CA ALA A 112 -8.29 3.26 -8.72
C ALA A 112 -9.58 2.53 -8.32
N ALA A 113 -9.87 2.48 -7.01
CA ALA A 113 -11.10 1.92 -6.48
C ALA A 113 -12.33 2.60 -7.07
N LYS A 114 -12.36 3.94 -7.08
CA LYS A 114 -13.46 4.72 -7.66
C LYS A 114 -13.63 4.43 -9.15
N TRP A 115 -12.55 4.42 -9.91
CA TRP A 115 -12.60 4.15 -11.34
C TRP A 115 -13.12 2.74 -11.63
N THR A 116 -12.58 1.71 -10.97
CA THR A 116 -13.03 0.33 -11.14
C THR A 116 -14.49 0.17 -10.77
N PHE A 117 -14.94 0.84 -9.71
CA PHE A 117 -16.33 0.79 -9.28
C PHE A 117 -17.29 1.38 -10.33
N LEU A 118 -16.95 2.55 -10.89
CA LEU A 118 -17.73 3.17 -11.96
C LEU A 118 -17.73 2.34 -13.25
N SER A 119 -16.60 1.70 -13.57
CA SER A 119 -16.49 0.81 -14.74
C SER A 119 -17.29 -0.49 -14.60
N LEU A 120 -17.62 -0.91 -13.38
CA LEU A 120 -18.44 -2.11 -13.14
C LEU A 120 -19.95 -1.81 -13.16
N LEU A 121 -20.34 -0.54 -13.07
CA LEU A 121 -21.74 -0.09 -13.07
C LEU A 121 -22.25 0.36 -14.45
N ASN A 122 -21.36 0.76 -15.36
CA ASN A 122 -21.66 1.04 -16.76
C ASN A 122 -21.62 -0.24 -17.62
#